data_AF-A0A2T2R5Q1-F1
#
_entry.id   AF-A0A2T2R5Q1-F1
#
_cell.length_a   1.000
_cell.length_b   1.000
_cell.length_c   1.000
_cell.angle_alpha   90.00
_cell.angle_beta   90.00
_cell.angle_gamma   90.00
#
_symmetry.space_group_name_H-M   'P 1'
#
loop_
_entity.id
_entity.type
_entity.pdbx_description
1 polymer ?
#
loop_
_entity_poly.entity_id
_entity_poly.type
_entity_poly.pdbx_seq_one_letter_code
_entity_poly.pdbx_strand_id
1 'polypeptide(L)'
;MDLPSFLWLWKIAAWSMGLSVTVYGILAGTGIGLYYFRAQKSPRPKWLRPLHYTFGIILVSLVLLLLSIGIVGTLGHFGSLGHSPHLIAGLLVVGLVLLSAGSATQISPKRPWARSLHVTANAILFFALAYVSWTGWTVVQKYLD
;
A
#
# COMPACT_ATOMS: atom_id res chain seq x y z
N MET A 1 -19.73 -12.84 -28.27
CA MET A 1 -20.08 -11.84 -27.25
C MET A 1 -18.88 -10.94 -27.10
N ASP A 2 -18.97 -9.69 -27.56
CA ASP A 2 -17.90 -8.72 -27.37
C ASP A 2 -17.89 -8.34 -25.88
N LEU A 3 -17.04 -9.01 -25.11
CA LEU A 3 -16.80 -8.65 -23.72
C LEU A 3 -16.29 -7.20 -23.73
N PRO A 4 -16.88 -6.29 -22.92
CA PRO A 4 -16.38 -4.93 -22.82
C PRO A 4 -14.91 -4.98 -22.45
N SER A 5 -14.08 -4.27 -23.21
CA SER A 5 -12.63 -4.30 -23.01
C SER A 5 -12.31 -3.98 -21.55
N PHE A 6 -11.51 -4.84 -20.89
CA PHE A 6 -11.07 -4.64 -19.51
C PHE A 6 -10.11 -3.44 -19.36
N LEU A 7 -9.89 -2.65 -20.41
CA LEU A 7 -8.99 -1.49 -20.44
C LEU A 7 -9.30 -0.47 -19.33
N TRP A 8 -10.58 -0.23 -19.03
CA TRP A 8 -10.97 0.69 -17.95
C TRP A 8 -10.51 0.18 -16.59
N LEU A 9 -10.59 -1.14 -16.36
CA LEU A 9 -10.18 -1.79 -15.12
C LEU A 9 -8.65 -1.68 -14.94
N TRP A 10 -7.89 -1.91 -16.01
CA TRP A 10 -6.42 -1.76 -16.01
C TRP A 10 -5.98 -0.32 -15.80
N LYS A 11 -6.68 0.66 -16.40
CA LYS A 11 -6.43 2.08 -16.14
C LYS A 11 -6.68 2.45 -14.68
N ILE A 12 -7.80 2.01 -14.09
CA ILE A 12 -8.07 2.22 -12.66
C ILE A 12 -6.97 1.60 -11.80
N ALA A 13 -6.56 0.36 -12.09
CA ALA A 13 -5.48 -0.30 -11.36
C ALA A 13 -4.17 0.51 -11.42
N ALA A 14 -3.78 1.01 -12.59
CA ALA A 14 -2.58 1.81 -12.76
C ALA A 14 -2.64 3.12 -11.94
N TRP A 15 -3.76 3.85 -12.01
CA TRP A 15 -3.95 5.07 -11.22
C TRP A 15 -3.98 4.81 -9.72
N SER A 16 -4.66 3.74 -9.27
CA SER A 16 -4.69 3.34 -7.87
C SER A 16 -3.32 2.91 -7.34
N MET A 17 -2.48 2.29 -8.18
CA MET A 17 -1.10 1.95 -7.83
C MET A 17 -0.26 3.22 -7.63
N GLY A 18 -0.32 4.18 -8.57
CA GLY A 18 0.35 5.47 -8.43
C GLY A 18 -0.12 6.25 -7.19
N LEU A 19 -1.43 6.26 -6.93
CA LEU A 19 -2.00 6.87 -5.73
C LEU A 19 -1.48 6.20 -4.45
N SER A 20 -1.31 4.88 -4.43
CA SER A 20 -0.76 4.15 -3.29
C SER A 20 0.67 4.57 -2.97
N VAL A 21 1.51 4.81 -4.00
CA VAL A 21 2.87 5.34 -3.82
C VAL A 21 2.84 6.74 -3.21
N THR A 22 1.98 7.62 -3.72
CA THR A 22 1.81 8.99 -3.18
C THR A 22 1.35 8.96 -1.73
N VAL A 23 0.33 8.15 -1.41
CA VAL A 23 -0.20 7.97 -0.05
C VAL A 23 0.88 7.44 0.89
N TYR A 24 1.67 6.46 0.44
CA TYR A 24 2.80 5.94 1.21
C TYR A 24 3.86 7.02 1.49
N GLY A 25 4.16 7.89 0.51
CA GLY A 25 5.04 9.04 0.70
C GLY A 25 4.53 10.03 1.77
N ILE A 26 3.23 10.33 1.75
CA ILE A 26 2.58 11.18 2.77
C ILE A 26 2.66 10.51 4.16
N LEU A 27 2.45 9.20 4.23
CA LEU A 27 2.59 8.42 5.46
C LEU A 27 4.02 8.43 6.01
N ALA A 28 5.02 8.29 5.15
CA ALA A 28 6.41 8.39 5.53
C ALA A 28 6.73 9.79 6.10
N GLY A 29 6.33 10.87 5.41
CA GLY A 29 6.55 12.24 5.87
C GLY A 29 5.85 12.54 7.20
N THR A 30 4.58 12.15 7.34
CA THR A 30 3.83 12.34 8.59
C THR A 30 4.37 11.46 9.73
N GLY A 31 4.84 10.25 9.43
CA GLY A 31 5.51 9.35 10.39
C GLY A 31 6.84 9.91 10.90
N ILE A 32 7.67 10.45 10.00
CA ILE A 32 8.91 11.17 10.34
C ILE A 32 8.58 12.39 11.21
N GLY A 33 7.57 13.18 10.86
CA GLY A 33 7.11 14.30 11.67
C GLY A 33 6.69 13.87 13.09
N LEU A 34 5.94 12.79 13.22
CA LEU A 34 5.53 12.24 14.52
C LEU A 34 6.73 11.78 15.36
N TYR A 35 7.75 11.21 14.72
CA TYR A 35 9.00 10.87 15.38
C TYR A 35 9.76 12.12 15.83
N TYR A 36 9.91 13.11 14.96
CA TYR A 36 10.64 14.35 15.21
C TYR A 36 10.10 15.14 16.41
N PHE A 37 8.78 15.42 16.44
CA PHE A 37 8.18 16.15 17.57
C PHE A 37 8.30 15.37 18.89
N ARG A 38 8.26 14.03 18.84
CA ARG A 38 8.49 13.20 20.02
C ARG A 38 9.95 13.30 20.49
N ALA A 39 10.92 13.20 19.58
CA ALA A 39 12.33 13.26 19.91
C ALA A 39 12.71 14.60 20.57
N GLN A 40 12.13 15.69 20.10
CA GLN A 40 12.34 17.03 20.66
C GLN A 40 11.49 17.33 21.91
N LYS A 41 10.64 16.42 22.36
CA LYS A 41 9.68 16.64 23.46
C LYS A 41 8.79 17.89 23.24
N SER A 42 8.58 18.29 22.00
CA SER A 42 7.80 19.47 21.64
C SER A 42 6.34 19.11 21.37
N PRO A 43 5.39 20.05 21.60
CA PRO A 43 4.00 19.83 21.21
C PRO A 43 3.92 19.65 19.69
N ARG A 44 3.34 18.53 19.27
CA ARG A 44 3.07 18.28 17.84
C ARG A 44 1.83 19.06 17.38
N PRO A 45 1.73 19.38 16.08
CA PRO A 45 0.51 19.89 15.49
C PRO A 45 -0.65 18.90 15.69
N LYS A 46 -1.84 19.42 16.06
CA LYS A 46 -3.03 18.59 16.35
C LYS A 46 -3.51 17.78 15.14
N TRP A 47 -3.29 18.27 13.92
CA TRP A 47 -3.69 17.63 12.66
C TRP A 47 -2.77 16.47 12.24
N LEU A 48 -1.53 16.42 12.72
CA LEU A 48 -0.51 15.49 12.20
C LEU A 48 -0.88 14.02 12.42
N ARG A 49 -1.38 13.68 13.62
CA ARG A 49 -1.81 12.31 13.93
C ARG A 49 -3.09 11.93 13.17
N PRO A 50 -4.18 12.70 13.20
CA PRO A 50 -5.36 12.41 12.38
C PRO A 50 -5.00 12.21 10.91
N LEU A 51 -4.17 13.09 10.34
CA LEU A 51 -3.73 12.96 8.94
C LEU A 51 -3.03 11.62 8.68
N HIS A 52 -2.08 11.23 9.54
CA HIS A 52 -1.38 9.95 9.42
C HIS A 52 -2.35 8.75 9.50
N TYR A 53 -3.32 8.77 10.41
CA TYR A 53 -4.32 7.69 10.50
C TYR A 53 -5.24 7.66 9.27
N THR A 54 -5.72 8.81 8.80
CA THR A 54 -6.59 8.90 7.61
C THR A 54 -5.89 8.35 6.38
N PHE A 55 -4.66 8.78 6.11
CA PHE A 55 -3.89 8.25 4.98
C PHE A 55 -3.52 6.77 5.16
N GLY A 56 -3.39 6.29 6.40
CA GLY A 56 -3.17 4.87 6.71
C GLY A 56 -4.38 4.03 6.32
N ILE A 57 -5.59 4.50 6.66
CA ILE A 57 -6.85 3.86 6.24
C ILE A 57 -6.98 3.89 4.71
N ILE A 58 -6.67 5.03 4.07
CA ILE A 58 -6.68 5.15 2.60
C ILE A 58 -5.73 4.13 1.97
N LEU A 59 -4.51 3.96 2.48
CA LEU A 59 -3.55 2.99 1.94
C LEU A 59 -4.08 1.55 2.06
N VAL A 60 -4.62 1.19 3.22
CA VAL A 60 -5.23 -0.14 3.44
C VAL A 60 -6.34 -0.39 2.43
N SER A 61 -7.26 0.57 2.27
CA SER A 61 -8.36 0.46 1.31
C SER A 61 -7.86 0.33 -0.14
N LEU A 62 -6.84 1.12 -0.52
CA LEU A 62 -6.27 1.08 -1.87
C LEU A 62 -5.61 -0.26 -2.19
N VAL A 63 -4.81 -0.82 -1.28
CA VAL A 63 -4.13 -2.10 -1.56
C VAL A 63 -5.11 -3.27 -1.62
N LEU A 64 -6.19 -3.24 -0.83
CA LEU A 64 -7.25 -4.25 -0.90
C LEU A 64 -8.10 -4.10 -2.17
N LEU A 65 -8.39 -2.87 -2.61
CA LEU A 65 -9.02 -2.60 -3.89
C LEU A 65 -8.15 -3.12 -5.04
N LEU A 66 -6.85 -2.81 -5.04
CA LEU A 66 -5.89 -3.28 -6.06
C LEU A 66 -5.80 -4.80 -6.10
N LEU A 67 -5.72 -5.46 -4.94
CA LEU A 67 -5.74 -6.92 -4.86
C LEU A 67 -7.04 -7.49 -5.47
N SER A 68 -8.18 -6.89 -5.14
CA SER A 68 -9.48 -7.33 -5.66
C SER A 68 -9.57 -7.17 -7.17
N ILE A 69 -9.16 -6.01 -7.70
CA ILE A 69 -9.08 -5.75 -9.14
C ILE A 69 -8.12 -6.74 -9.82
N GLY A 70 -6.96 -6.99 -9.22
CA GLY A 70 -5.97 -7.93 -9.75
C GLY A 70 -6.49 -9.36 -9.83
N ILE A 71 -7.15 -9.85 -8.78
CA ILE A 71 -7.77 -11.19 -8.74
C ILE A 71 -8.89 -11.30 -9.78
N VAL A 72 -9.83 -10.35 -9.80
CA VAL A 72 -10.97 -10.37 -10.73
C VAL A 72 -10.50 -10.25 -12.18
N GLY A 73 -9.53 -9.37 -12.44
CA GLY A 73 -8.97 -9.18 -13.79
C GLY A 73 -8.22 -10.42 -14.28
N THR A 74 -7.40 -11.04 -13.44
CA THR A 74 -6.64 -12.24 -13.84
C THR A 74 -7.52 -13.47 -13.98
N LEU A 75 -8.41 -13.75 -13.03
CA LEU A 75 -9.37 -14.86 -13.15
C LEU A 75 -10.33 -14.67 -14.31
N GLY A 76 -10.86 -13.45 -14.49
CA GLY A 76 -11.81 -13.14 -15.55
C GLY A 76 -11.22 -13.24 -16.95
N HIS A 77 -9.94 -12.89 -17.13
CA HIS A 77 -9.28 -12.90 -18.43
C HIS A 77 -8.56 -14.22 -18.74
N PHE A 78 -7.89 -14.83 -17.75
CA PHE A 78 -7.04 -16.01 -17.94
C PHE A 78 -7.61 -17.31 -17.34
N GLY A 79 -8.71 -17.25 -16.58
CA GLY A 79 -9.28 -18.43 -15.91
C GLY A 79 -8.46 -18.96 -14.72
N SER A 80 -7.33 -18.34 -14.40
CA SER A 80 -6.47 -18.69 -13.27
C SER A 80 -5.68 -17.46 -12.79
N LEU A 81 -5.18 -17.49 -11.55
CA LEU A 81 -4.35 -16.40 -11.00
C LEU A 81 -2.92 -16.39 -11.55
N GLY A 82 -2.46 -17.53 -12.08
CA GLY A 82 -1.09 -17.75 -12.53
C GLY A 82 -0.05 -17.59 -11.42
N HIS A 83 1.22 -17.65 -11.81
CA HIS A 83 2.35 -17.31 -10.95
C HIS A 83 3.15 -16.19 -11.63
N SER A 84 3.23 -15.04 -10.99
CA SER A 84 4.02 -13.91 -11.50
C SER A 84 4.77 -13.22 -10.37
N PRO A 85 5.95 -12.60 -10.66
CA PRO A 85 6.64 -11.77 -9.69
C PRO A 85 5.75 -10.65 -9.14
N HIS A 86 4.87 -10.09 -9.98
CA HIS A 86 3.93 -9.05 -9.57
C HIS A 86 2.92 -9.55 -8.53
N LEU A 87 2.34 -10.74 -8.72
CA LEU A 87 1.38 -11.31 -7.77
C LEU A 87 2.03 -11.55 -6.40
N ILE A 88 3.22 -12.14 -6.36
CA ILE A 88 3.96 -12.40 -5.11
C ILE A 88 4.29 -11.09 -4.41
N ALA A 89 4.81 -10.10 -5.15
CA ALA A 89 5.12 -8.77 -4.61
C ALA A 89 3.86 -8.06 -4.10
N GLY A 90 2.74 -8.17 -4.81
CA GLY A 90 1.45 -7.60 -4.41
C GLY A 90 0.92 -8.19 -3.10
N LEU A 91 0.97 -9.52 -2.96
CA LEU A 91 0.58 -10.19 -1.72
C LEU A 91 1.49 -9.81 -0.55
N LEU A 92 2.80 -9.69 -0.79
CA LEU A 92 3.75 -9.19 0.21
C LEU A 92 3.40 -7.77 0.66
N VAL A 93 3.13 -6.86 -0.30
CA VAL A 93 2.73 -5.48 0.00
C VAL A 93 1.44 -5.43 0.81
N VAL A 94 0.41 -6.19 0.44
CA VAL A 94 -0.84 -6.28 1.22
C VAL A 94 -0.56 -6.77 2.64
N GLY A 95 0.21 -7.85 2.79
CA GLY A 95 0.58 -8.39 4.10
C GLY A 95 1.32 -7.38 4.96
N LEU A 96 2.30 -6.67 4.39
CA LEU A 96 3.08 -5.63 5.09
C LEU A 96 2.21 -4.43 5.49
N VAL A 97 1.29 -3.99 4.63
CA VAL A 97 0.36 -2.90 4.94
C VAL A 97 -0.58 -3.29 6.09
N LEU A 98 -1.14 -4.51 6.06
CA LEU A 98 -2.02 -5.00 7.13
C LEU A 98 -1.26 -5.20 8.45
N LEU A 99 -0.03 -5.74 8.40
CA LEU A 99 0.85 -5.87 9.56
C LEU A 99 1.21 -4.50 10.16
N SER A 100 1.53 -3.53 9.30
CA SER A 100 1.81 -2.15 9.70
C SER A 100 0.59 -1.49 10.35
N ALA A 101 -0.59 -1.60 9.73
CA ALA A 101 -1.82 -1.04 10.28
C ALA A 101 -2.22 -1.72 11.61
N GLY A 102 -2.16 -3.05 11.67
CA GLY A 102 -2.48 -3.82 12.86
C GLY A 102 -1.51 -3.58 14.02
N SER A 103 -0.23 -3.36 13.74
CA SER A 103 0.74 -2.97 14.78
C SER A 103 0.54 -1.52 15.24
N ALA A 104 0.10 -0.62 14.35
CA ALA A 104 -0.19 0.78 14.71
C ALA A 104 -1.29 0.91 15.77
N THR A 105 -2.30 0.05 15.76
CA THR A 105 -3.40 0.05 16.76
C THR A 105 -2.92 -0.38 18.15
N GLN A 106 -1.79 -1.07 18.23
CA GLN A 106 -1.25 -1.61 19.49
C GLN A 106 -0.16 -0.73 20.11
N ILE A 107 0.24 0.37 19.46
CA ILE A 107 1.28 1.28 19.96
C ILE A 107 0.84 1.90 21.29
N SER A 108 1.48 1.46 22.37
CA SER A 108 1.25 1.96 23.72
C SER A 108 2.51 1.79 24.57
N PRO A 109 2.62 2.49 25.72
CA PRO A 109 3.73 2.26 26.65
C PRO A 109 3.83 0.82 27.16
N LYS A 110 2.71 0.09 27.21
CA LYS A 110 2.66 -1.33 27.63
C LYS A 110 3.12 -2.31 26.54
N ARG A 111 3.21 -1.87 25.28
CA ARG A 111 3.61 -2.70 24.12
C ARG A 111 4.65 -1.96 23.27
N PRO A 112 5.90 -1.83 23.76
CA PRO A 112 6.95 -1.08 23.05
C PRO A 112 7.31 -1.71 21.68
N TRP A 113 7.18 -3.03 21.55
CA TRP A 113 7.45 -3.77 20.31
C TRP A 113 6.57 -3.32 19.13
N ALA A 114 5.33 -2.88 19.39
CA ALA A 114 4.36 -2.56 18.35
C ALA A 114 4.85 -1.41 17.45
N ARG A 115 5.55 -0.44 18.03
CA ARG A 115 6.15 0.65 17.26
C ARG A 115 7.30 0.17 16.39
N SER A 116 8.19 -0.66 16.93
CA SER A 116 9.31 -1.20 16.16
C SER A 116 8.78 -2.02 14.99
N LEU A 117 7.81 -2.89 15.23
CA LEU A 117 7.19 -3.68 14.17
C LEU A 117 6.54 -2.80 13.09
N HIS A 118 5.78 -1.78 13.49
CA HIS A 118 5.19 -0.83 12.55
C HIS A 118 6.26 -0.15 11.68
N VAL A 119 7.31 0.39 12.28
CA VAL A 119 8.37 1.10 11.54
C VAL A 119 9.16 0.16 10.65
N THR A 120 9.54 -1.02 11.14
CA THR A 120 10.26 -2.03 10.35
C THR A 120 9.41 -2.55 9.19
N ALA A 121 8.12 -2.82 9.42
CA ALA A 121 7.20 -3.21 8.34
C ALA A 121 7.12 -2.14 7.25
N ASN A 122 7.05 -0.86 7.62
CA ASN A 122 7.08 0.23 6.63
C ASN A 122 8.44 0.33 5.91
N ALA A 123 9.57 0.14 6.59
CA ALA A 123 10.87 0.14 5.95
C ALA A 123 10.99 -0.96 4.87
N ILE A 124 10.50 -2.17 5.16
CA ILE A 124 10.44 -3.25 4.17
C ILE A 124 9.42 -2.93 3.07
N LEU A 125 8.26 -2.37 3.45
CA LEU A 125 7.21 -1.96 2.52
C LEU A 125 7.71 -0.95 1.49
N PHE A 126 8.64 -0.06 1.81
CA PHE A 126 9.25 0.84 0.83
C PHE A 126 9.83 0.07 -0.37
N PHE A 127 10.67 -0.93 -0.11
CA PHE A 127 11.28 -1.74 -1.17
C PHE A 127 10.26 -2.61 -1.89
N ALA A 128 9.33 -3.22 -1.14
CA ALA A 128 8.28 -4.05 -1.72
C ALA A 128 7.33 -3.24 -2.62
N LEU A 129 6.99 -2.00 -2.21
CA LEU A 129 6.13 -1.10 -2.96
C LEU A 129 6.82 -0.63 -4.25
N ALA A 130 8.12 -0.26 -4.17
CA ALA A 130 8.89 0.07 -5.37
C ALA A 130 8.93 -1.10 -6.37
N TYR A 131 9.19 -2.31 -5.87
CA TYR A 131 9.27 -3.51 -6.72
C TYR A 131 7.90 -3.91 -7.31
N VAL A 132 6.82 -3.86 -6.53
CA VAL A 132 5.47 -4.16 -7.07
C VAL A 132 5.04 -3.10 -8.07
N SER A 133 5.39 -1.82 -7.87
CA SER A 133 5.08 -0.76 -8.82
C SER A 133 5.83 -0.92 -10.14
N TRP A 134 7.12 -1.29 -10.08
CA TRP A 134 7.90 -1.61 -11.28
C TRP A 134 7.28 -2.78 -12.05
N THR A 135 7.05 -3.90 -11.37
CA THR A 135 6.48 -5.09 -12.02
C THR A 135 5.06 -4.83 -12.51
N GLY A 136 4.26 -4.04 -11.79
CA GLY A 136 2.91 -3.63 -12.19
C GLY A 136 2.91 -2.77 -13.44
N TRP A 137 3.85 -1.83 -13.55
CA TRP A 137 4.03 -1.05 -14.78
C TRP A 137 4.30 -1.95 -15.99
N THR A 138 5.21 -2.93 -15.87
CA THR A 138 5.48 -3.89 -16.96
C THR A 138 4.29 -4.76 -17.33
N VAL A 139 3.36 -5.00 -16.40
CA VAL A 139 2.12 -5.73 -16.66
C VAL A 139 1.14 -4.82 -17.40
N VAL A 140 0.93 -3.59 -16.94
CA VAL A 140 -0.03 -2.65 -17.53
C VAL A 140 0.33 -2.29 -18.99
N GLN A 141 1.62 -2.12 -19.30
CA GLN A 141 2.06 -1.78 -20.67
C GLN A 141 1.58 -2.82 -21.71
N LYS A 142 1.54 -4.11 -21.35
CA LYS A 142 1.04 -5.18 -22.24
C LYS A 142 -0.42 -5.04 -22.66
N TYR A 143 -1.19 -4.19 -21.96
CA TYR A 143 -2.61 -3.95 -22.22
C TYR A 143 -2.91 -2.56 -22.76
N LEU A 144 -1.90 -1.68 -22.86
CA LEU A 144 -2.06 -0.31 -23.35
C LEU A 144 -1.43 -0.09 -24.74
N ASP A 145 -0.56 -1.01 -25.18
CA ASP A 145 -0.08 -1.14 -26.56
C ASP A 145 -1.06 -1.94 -27.42
#